data_AF-A0A5D6YSA9-F1
#
_entry.id   AF-A0A5D6YSA9-F1
#
_cell.length_a   1.000
_cell.length_b   1.000
_cell.length_c   1.000
_cell.angle_alpha   90.00
_cell.angle_beta   90.00
_cell.angle_gamma   90.00
#
_symmetry.space_group_name_H-M   'P 1'
#
loop_
_entity.id
_entity.type
_entity.pdbx_description
1 polymer ?
#
loop_
_entity_poly.entity_id
_entity_poly.type
_entity_poly.pdbx_seq_one_letter_code
_entity_poly.pdbx_strand_id
1 'polypeptide(L)'
;MTKQQQLFICWKSGKNPDMTNRQLAEWAATEFNLSKAPVKSPILGILRSRPTLETLSADCLGKKECRRADFLQREAVLAEFVVRAENEGVPVSSGVVVSFARAIKGELGERTTTAPKFTRTGWP
;
A
#
# COMPACT_ATOMS: atom_id res chain seq x y z
N MET A 1 10.87 8.15 4.27
CA MET A 1 10.04 9.06 3.48
C MET A 1 8.60 8.57 3.43
N THR A 2 7.65 9.38 3.88
CA THR A 2 6.22 9.05 3.96
C THR A 2 5.51 9.25 2.62
N LYS A 3 4.27 8.76 2.50
CA LYS A 3 3.41 8.98 1.32
C LYS A 3 3.06 10.45 1.11
N GLN A 4 2.90 11.22 2.19
CA GLN A 4 2.74 12.66 2.14
C GLN A 4 3.97 13.39 1.56
N GLN A 5 5.18 13.00 1.98
CA GLN A 5 6.42 13.54 1.41
C GLN A 5 6.56 13.19 -0.08
N GLN A 6 6.11 11.98 -0.49
CA GLN A 6 6.04 11.58 -1.89
C GLN A 6 5.10 12.48 -2.72
N LEU A 7 3.91 12.81 -2.19
CA LEU A 7 3.01 13.78 -2.83
C LEU A 7 3.63 15.16 -2.95
N PHE A 8 4.36 15.60 -1.94
CA PHE A 8 5.01 16.91 -1.97
C PHE A 8 6.11 16.98 -3.04
N ILE A 9 6.83 15.88 -3.28
CA ILE A 9 7.75 15.76 -4.42
C ILE A 9 7.00 15.87 -5.76
N CYS A 10 5.87 15.18 -5.92
CA CYS A 10 5.04 15.30 -7.12
C CYS A 10 4.56 16.73 -7.36
N TRP A 11 4.14 17.42 -6.30
CA TRP A 11 3.75 18.83 -6.36
C TRP A 11 4.92 19.72 -6.78
N LYS A 12 6.10 19.53 -6.16
CA LYS A 12 7.32 20.30 -6.48
C LYS A 12 7.74 20.13 -7.94
N SER A 13 7.72 18.90 -8.44
CA SER A 13 8.00 18.58 -9.84
C SER A 13 7.00 19.23 -10.79
N GLY A 14 5.71 19.24 -10.45
CA GLY A 14 4.68 19.92 -11.25
C GLY A 14 4.83 21.44 -11.28
N LYS A 15 5.36 22.05 -10.21
CA LYS A 15 5.64 23.50 -10.15
C LYS A 15 6.95 23.89 -10.81
N ASN A 16 7.87 22.95 -10.99
CA ASN A 16 9.21 23.19 -11.54
C ASN A 16 9.53 22.11 -12.58
N PRO A 17 8.92 22.17 -13.78
CA PRO A 17 9.08 21.14 -14.80
C PRO A 17 10.53 20.99 -15.30
N ASP A 18 11.33 22.05 -15.18
CA ASP A 18 12.75 22.06 -15.59
C ASP A 18 13.68 21.34 -14.58
N MET A 19 13.19 21.05 -13.36
CA MET A 19 13.99 20.32 -12.38
C MET A 19 14.17 18.87 -12.82
N THR A 20 15.43 18.46 -12.93
CA THR A 20 15.75 17.06 -13.19
C THR A 20 15.42 16.18 -11.99
N ASN A 21 15.22 14.88 -12.23
CA ASN A 21 15.00 13.90 -11.15
C ASN A 21 16.13 13.88 -10.10
N ARG A 22 17.36 14.25 -10.49
CA ARG A 22 18.49 14.37 -9.57
C ARG A 22 18.34 15.58 -8.65
N GLN A 23 17.98 16.73 -9.20
CA GLN A 23 17.75 17.94 -8.41
C GLN A 23 16.53 17.79 -7.50
N LEU A 24 15.48 17.10 -7.94
CA LEU A 24 14.33 16.76 -7.09
C LEU A 24 14.73 15.85 -5.93
N ALA A 25 15.62 14.89 -6.17
CA ALA A 25 16.16 14.02 -5.12
C ALA A 25 17.00 14.79 -4.09
N GLU A 26 17.89 15.65 -4.56
CA GLU A 26 18.73 16.50 -3.70
C GLU A 26 17.86 17.44 -2.87
N TRP A 27 16.89 18.12 -3.50
CA TRP A 27 15.90 18.95 -2.79
C TRP A 27 15.12 18.14 -1.75
N ALA A 28 14.59 16.96 -2.10
CA ALA A 28 13.84 16.13 -1.16
C ALA A 28 14.69 15.66 0.03
N ALA A 29 16.00 15.43 -0.19
CA ALA A 29 16.92 15.07 0.88
C ALA A 29 17.07 16.21 1.89
N THR A 30 17.23 17.44 1.39
CA THR A 30 17.34 18.65 2.22
C THR A 30 16.02 18.97 2.91
N GLU A 31 14.91 19.01 2.17
CA GLU A 31 13.59 19.40 2.66
C GLU A 31 13.08 18.46 3.77
N PHE A 32 13.29 17.16 3.62
CA PHE A 32 12.80 16.15 4.57
C PHE A 32 13.88 15.62 5.51
N ASN A 33 15.06 16.25 5.52
CA ASN A 33 16.22 15.86 6.32
C ASN A 33 16.51 14.35 6.24
N LEU A 34 16.52 13.81 5.01
CA LEU A 34 16.74 12.38 4.79
C LEU A 34 18.23 12.06 4.93
N SER A 35 18.55 10.98 5.64
CA SER A 35 19.92 10.49 5.80
C SER A 35 20.62 10.17 4.48
N LYS A 36 19.83 9.88 3.43
CA LYS A 36 20.32 9.65 2.07
C LYS A 36 19.33 10.19 1.06
N ALA A 37 19.86 10.90 0.06
CA ALA A 37 19.05 11.35 -1.07
C ALA A 37 18.45 10.16 -1.83
N PRO A 38 17.14 10.20 -2.16
CA PRO A 38 16.53 9.17 -2.99
C PRO A 38 17.23 9.12 -4.35
N VAL A 39 17.59 7.93 -4.83
CA VAL A 39 18.22 7.82 -6.16
C VAL A 39 17.20 8.13 -7.28
N LYS A 40 17.67 8.26 -8.52
CA LYS A 40 16.80 8.60 -9.68
C LYS A 40 15.60 7.64 -9.83
N SER A 41 15.80 6.35 -9.60
CA SER A 41 14.75 5.33 -9.75
C SER A 41 13.59 5.49 -8.76
N PRO A 42 13.82 5.70 -7.44
CA PRO A 42 12.80 6.14 -6.50
C PRO A 42 12.02 7.38 -6.92
N ILE A 43 12.68 8.46 -7.36
CA ILE A 43 11.98 9.69 -7.79
C ILE A 43 11.05 9.41 -8.96
N LEU A 44 11.53 8.72 -10.00
CA LEU A 44 10.69 8.30 -11.12
C LEU A 44 9.51 7.43 -10.66
N GLY A 45 9.74 6.48 -9.75
CA GLY A 45 8.69 5.65 -9.18
C GLY A 45 7.63 6.45 -8.43
N ILE A 46 8.04 7.48 -7.68
CA ILE A 46 7.14 8.38 -6.96
C ILE A 46 6.28 9.19 -7.92
N LEU A 47 6.91 9.79 -8.94
CA LEU A 47 6.20 10.58 -9.94
C LEU A 47 5.18 9.74 -10.72
N ARG A 48 5.54 8.49 -11.08
CA ARG A 48 4.60 7.54 -11.71
C ARG A 48 3.46 7.11 -10.80
N SER A 49 3.70 7.07 -9.49
CA SER A 49 2.70 6.67 -8.50
C SER A 49 1.76 7.82 -8.08
N ARG A 50 1.96 9.03 -8.62
CA ARG A 50 1.14 10.22 -8.32
C ARG A 50 -0.37 9.96 -8.29
N PRO A 51 -1.02 9.37 -9.32
CA PRO A 51 -2.48 9.15 -9.28
C PRO A 51 -2.90 8.26 -8.10
N THR A 52 -2.11 7.24 -7.79
CA THR A 52 -2.37 6.38 -6.63
C THR A 52 -2.18 7.14 -5.32
N LEU A 53 -1.16 7.99 -5.22
CA LEU A 53 -0.89 8.77 -4.02
C LEU A 53 -1.99 9.80 -3.74
N GLU A 54 -2.57 10.43 -4.77
CA GLU A 54 -3.65 11.41 -4.63
C GLU A 54 -4.96 10.78 -4.16
N THR A 55 -5.16 9.47 -4.40
CA THR A 55 -6.35 8.72 -3.94
C THR A 55 -6.24 8.17 -2.51
N LEU A 56 -5.09 8.30 -1.84
CA LEU A 56 -4.90 7.75 -0.50
C LEU A 56 -5.65 8.56 0.56
N SER A 57 -6.21 7.87 1.55
CA SER A 57 -6.78 8.50 2.74
C SER A 57 -5.70 9.15 3.62
N ALA A 58 -6.10 10.11 4.45
CA ALA A 58 -5.20 10.81 5.37
C ALA A 58 -4.39 9.86 6.28
N ASP A 59 -5.02 8.79 6.77
CA ASP A 59 -4.37 7.73 7.57
C ASP A 59 -3.22 7.04 6.85
N CYS A 60 -3.30 6.94 5.53
CA CYS A 60 -2.28 6.31 4.70
C CYS A 60 -1.17 7.28 4.28
N LEU A 61 -1.47 8.58 4.20
CA LEU A 61 -0.50 9.61 3.83
C LEU A 61 0.59 9.81 4.89
N GLY A 62 0.24 9.70 6.17
CA GLY A 62 1.19 9.78 7.28
C GLY A 62 2.17 8.59 7.37
N LYS A 63 1.84 7.46 6.73
CA LYS A 63 2.62 6.23 6.84
C LYS A 63 3.66 6.10 5.72
N LYS A 64 4.75 5.42 6.01
CA LYS A 64 5.76 5.02 5.00
C LYS A 64 5.20 3.91 4.09
N GLU A 65 4.45 2.98 4.69
CA GLU A 65 3.77 1.88 4.03
C GLU A 65 2.27 1.97 4.33
N CYS A 66 1.45 1.95 3.29
CA CYS A 66 0.00 1.84 3.40
C CYS A 66 -0.40 0.56 2.67
N ARG A 67 -1.15 -0.31 3.36
CA ARG A 67 -1.73 -1.49 2.74
C ARG A 67 -2.78 -1.04 1.73
N ARG A 68 -2.82 -1.67 0.56
CA ARG A 68 -3.79 -1.30 -0.50
C ARG A 68 -5.22 -1.44 0.04
N ALA A 69 -6.11 -0.55 -0.39
CA ALA A 69 -7.52 -0.55 0.02
C ALA A 69 -8.19 -1.92 -0.22
N ASP A 70 -7.88 -2.58 -1.33
CA ASP A 70 -8.38 -3.92 -1.65
C ASP A 70 -8.01 -4.98 -0.59
N PHE A 71 -6.82 -4.87 0.00
CA PHE A 71 -6.41 -5.76 1.10
C PHE A 71 -7.14 -5.45 2.39
N LEU A 72 -7.35 -4.17 2.71
CA LEU A 72 -8.09 -3.77 3.90
C LEU A 72 -9.54 -4.30 3.85
N GLN A 73 -10.19 -4.20 2.69
CA GLN A 73 -11.53 -4.76 2.52
C GLN A 73 -11.54 -6.29 2.69
N ARG A 74 -10.55 -7.00 2.14
CA ARG A 74 -10.43 -8.46 2.32
C ARG A 74 -10.16 -8.84 3.76
N GLU A 75 -9.30 -8.09 4.45
CA GLU A 75 -9.00 -8.30 5.88
C GLU A 75 -10.24 -8.06 6.74
N ALA A 76 -11.07 -7.06 6.42
CA ALA A 76 -12.31 -6.82 7.12
C ALA A 76 -13.29 -8.01 7.00
N VAL A 77 -13.49 -8.54 5.78
CA VAL A 77 -14.35 -9.71 5.56
C VAL A 77 -13.80 -10.96 6.27
N LEU A 78 -12.48 -11.16 6.22
CA LEU A 78 -11.81 -12.24 6.97
C LEU A 78 -12.00 -12.09 8.49
N ALA A 79 -11.87 -10.87 9.02
CA ALA A 79 -12.06 -10.60 10.43
C ALA A 79 -13.50 -10.86 10.86
N GLU A 80 -14.49 -10.43 10.08
CA GLU A 80 -15.91 -10.72 10.36
C GLU A 80 -16.20 -12.22 10.38
N PHE A 81 -15.62 -12.99 9.46
CA PHE A 81 -15.73 -14.45 9.47
C PHE A 81 -15.19 -15.07 10.76
N VAL A 82 -14.00 -14.65 11.20
CA VAL A 82 -13.37 -15.17 12.43
C VAL A 82 -14.24 -14.82 13.64
N VAL A 83 -14.67 -13.56 13.76
CA VAL A 83 -15.53 -13.09 14.86
C VAL A 83 -16.85 -13.86 14.91
N ARG A 84 -17.49 -14.11 13.75
CA ARG A 84 -18.73 -14.89 13.69
C ARG A 84 -18.51 -16.32 14.15
N ALA A 85 -17.48 -16.98 13.66
CA ALA A 85 -17.18 -18.37 14.03
C ALA A 85 -16.84 -18.51 15.52
N GLU A 86 -16.10 -17.56 16.08
CA GLU A 86 -15.82 -17.52 17.53
C GLU A 86 -17.10 -17.34 18.36
N ASN A 87 -18.00 -16.45 17.94
CA ASN A 87 -19.30 -16.24 18.62
C ASN A 87 -20.20 -17.48 18.55
N GLU A 88 -20.10 -18.28 17.50
CA GLU A 88 -20.82 -19.55 17.34
C GLU A 88 -20.12 -20.72 18.07
N GLY A 89 -18.99 -20.48 18.72
CA GLY A 89 -18.19 -21.50 19.39
C GLY A 89 -17.48 -22.47 18.43
N VAL A 90 -17.36 -22.09 17.16
CA VAL A 90 -16.70 -22.89 16.14
C VAL A 90 -15.19 -22.61 16.19
N PRO A 91 -14.34 -23.62 16.46
CA PRO A 91 -12.90 -23.41 16.51
C PRO A 91 -12.35 -23.09 15.11
N VAL A 92 -11.75 -21.91 14.97
CA VAL A 92 -11.14 -21.48 13.70
C VAL A 92 -9.66 -21.82 13.67
N SER A 93 -9.30 -22.83 12.87
CA SER A 93 -7.89 -23.13 12.62
C SER A 93 -7.29 -22.22 11.54
N SER A 94 -5.97 -22.03 11.58
CA SER A 94 -5.26 -21.25 10.55
C SER A 94 -5.48 -21.77 9.12
N GLY A 95 -5.67 -23.08 8.93
CA GLY A 95 -5.98 -23.68 7.63
C GLY A 95 -7.34 -23.26 7.08
N VAL A 96 -8.34 -23.08 7.95
CA VAL A 96 -9.68 -22.60 7.59
C VAL A 96 -9.62 -21.13 7.16
N VAL A 97 -8.91 -20.29 7.92
CA VAL A 97 -8.71 -18.87 7.57
C VAL A 97 -8.03 -18.73 6.20
N VAL A 98 -6.98 -19.50 5.94
CA VAL A 98 -6.28 -19.47 4.64
C VAL A 98 -7.18 -19.96 3.50
N SER A 99 -8.02 -20.97 3.73
CA SER A 99 -8.94 -21.48 2.73
C SER A 99 -10.05 -20.48 2.41
N PHE A 100 -10.61 -19.83 3.44
CA PHE A 100 -11.61 -18.78 3.30
C PHE A 100 -11.05 -17.54 2.59
N ALA A 101 -9.82 -17.11 2.94
CA ALA A 101 -9.12 -16.03 2.26
C ALA A 101 -8.94 -16.29 0.75
N ARG A 102 -8.70 -17.55 0.37
CA ARG A 102 -8.61 -17.96 -1.04
C ARG A 102 -9.97 -17.99 -1.72
N ALA A 103 -11.05 -18.32 -1.00
CA ALA A 103 -12.41 -18.32 -1.53
C ALA A 103 -12.90 -16.90 -1.83
N ILE A 104 -12.70 -15.95 -0.91
CA ILE A 104 -13.02 -14.52 -1.11
C ILE A 104 -12.32 -13.96 -2.36
N LYS A 105 -11.05 -14.39 -2.59
CA LYS A 105 -10.29 -14.02 -3.79
C LYS A 105 -10.97 -14.48 -5.09
N GLY A 106 -11.64 -15.64 -5.06
CA GLY A 106 -12.39 -16.17 -6.20
C GLY A 106 -13.69 -15.42 -6.48
N GLU A 107 -14.41 -15.00 -5.43
CA GLU A 107 -15.70 -14.29 -5.56
C GLU A 107 -15.55 -12.82 -5.97
N LEU A 108 -14.47 -12.13 -5.57
CA LEU A 108 -14.20 -10.73 -5.96
C LEU A 108 -13.66 -10.55 -7.40
N GLY A 109 -13.74 -11.57 -8.25
CA GLY A 109 -13.49 -11.42 -9.69
C GLY A 109 -12.03 -11.33 -10.12
N GLU A 110 -11.05 -11.61 -9.25
CA GLU A 110 -9.64 -11.65 -9.64
C GLU A 110 -9.25 -13.01 -10.22
N ARG A 111 -9.56 -13.23 -11.50
CA ARG A 111 -8.98 -14.32 -12.31
C ARG A 111 -7.54 -14.01 -12.75
N THR A 112 -6.74 -13.36 -11.91
CA THR A 112 -5.36 -13.01 -12.25
C THR A 112 -4.35 -13.92 -11.55
N THR A 113 -3.61 -14.69 -12.36
CA THR A 113 -2.49 -15.57 -11.97
C THR A 113 -1.39 -14.84 -11.18
N THR A 114 -1.39 -13.51 -11.19
CA THR A 114 -0.40 -12.63 -10.55
C THR A 114 -0.82 -12.07 -9.20
N ALA A 115 -2.06 -12.31 -8.75
CA ALA A 115 -2.50 -11.78 -7.47
C ALA A 115 -1.82 -12.51 -6.29
N PRO A 116 -1.37 -11.79 -5.26
CA PRO A 116 -0.63 -12.38 -4.14
C PRO A 116 -1.43 -13.46 -3.40
N LYS A 117 -0.70 -14.41 -2.80
CA LYS A 117 -1.26 -15.51 -2.02
C LYS A 117 -1.31 -15.10 -0.54
N PHE A 118 -2.46 -15.27 0.09
CA PHE A 118 -2.56 -15.17 1.55
C PHE A 118 -1.70 -16.27 2.18
N THR A 119 -0.80 -15.87 3.08
CA THR A 119 0.10 -16.79 3.80
C THR A 119 -0.23 -16.81 5.28
N ARG A 120 0.50 -17.60 6.07
CA ARG A 120 0.33 -17.65 7.53
C ARG A 120 0.60 -16.32 8.23
N THR A 121 1.28 -15.38 7.56
CA THR A 121 1.58 -14.04 8.07
C THR A 121 0.65 -12.97 7.48
N GLY A 122 -0.36 -13.35 6.70
CA GLY A 122 -1.32 -12.44 6.07
C GLY A 122 -1.10 -12.25 4.56
N TRP A 123 -1.68 -11.19 4.01
CA TRP A 123 -1.40 -10.72 2.66
C TRP A 123 0.02 -10.13 2.58
N PRO A 124 0.77 -10.36 1.49
CA PRO A 124 2.09 -9.74 1.29
C PRO A 124 2.00 -8.24 0.96
#